data_AF-A0A8J6DQA3-F1
#
_entry.id   AF-A0A8J6DQA3-F1
#
_cell.length_a   1.000
_cell.length_b   1.000
_cell.length_c   1.000
_cell.angle_alpha   90.00
_cell.angle_beta   90.00
_cell.angle_gamma   90.00
#
_symmetry.space_group_name_H-M   'P 1'
#
loop_
_entity.id
_entity.type
_entity.pdbx_description
1 polymer ?
#
loop_
_entity_poly.entity_id
_entity_poly.type
_entity_poly.pdbx_seq_one_letter_code
_entity_poly.pdbx_strand_id
1 'polypeptide(L)' 'SEDTQQQIIRETFHLVSKRDENVCNFLEGGLLIGGSDNKLIYRHYATLYFVFCVDSSESELGILDLIQ' A
#
# COMPACT_ATOMS: atom_id res chain seq x y z
N SER A 1 10.66 -14.03 -7.73
CA SER A 1 9.96 -14.99 -8.61
C SER A 1 8.47 -14.69 -8.58
N GLU A 2 7.66 -15.39 -9.37
CA GLU A 2 6.19 -15.29 -9.27
C GLU A 2 5.71 -15.59 -7.83
N ASP A 3 6.31 -16.59 -7.17
CA ASP A 3 6.02 -16.88 -5.75
C ASP A 3 6.23 -15.67 -4.85
N THR A 4 7.34 -14.94 -5.04
CA THR A 4 7.62 -13.72 -4.28
C THR A 4 6.55 -12.66 -4.52
N GLN A 5 6.12 -12.46 -5.77
CA GLN A 5 5.08 -11.49 -6.10
C GLN A 5 3.75 -11.84 -5.42
N GLN A 6 3.39 -13.13 -5.42
CA GLN A 6 2.19 -13.61 -4.73
C GLN A 6 2.27 -13.41 -3.21
N GLN A 7 3.44 -13.60 -2.61
CA GLN A 7 3.65 -13.33 -1.19
C GLN A 7 3.50 -11.83 -0.86
N ILE A 8 4.05 -10.95 -1.70
CA ILE A 8 3.90 -9.49 -1.56
C ILE A 8 2.43 -9.08 -1.64
N ILE A 9 1.69 -9.59 -2.63
CA ILE A 9 0.25 -9.30 -2.77
C ILE A 9 -0.53 -9.74 -1.52
N ARG A 10 -0.24 -10.93 -1.00
CA ARG A 10 -0.88 -11.44 0.23
C ARG A 10 -0.57 -10.57 1.43
N GLU A 11 0.69 -10.15 1.62
CA GLU A 11 1.09 -9.27 2.72
C GLU A 11 0.37 -7.92 2.62
N THR A 12 0.40 -7.28 1.45
CA THR A 12 -0.32 -6.02 1.18
C THR A 12 -1.80 -6.12 1.51
N PHE A 13 -2.47 -7.19 1.07
CA PHE A 13 -3.88 -7.41 1.38
C PHE A 13 -4.12 -7.50 2.89
N HIS A 14 -3.29 -8.22 3.64
CA HIS A 14 -3.45 -8.32 5.10
C HIS A 14 -3.24 -6.98 5.81
N LEU A 15 -2.31 -6.15 5.34
CA LEU A 15 -2.03 -4.84 5.90
C LEU A 15 -3.18 -3.83 5.65
N VAL A 16 -3.83 -3.92 4.50
CA VAL A 16 -4.82 -2.93 4.06
C VAL A 16 -6.28 -3.34 4.37
N SER A 17 -6.65 -4.61 4.17
CA SER A 17 -8.06 -5.05 4.20
C SER A 17 -8.77 -4.94 5.54
N LYS A 18 -8.03 -4.92 6.66
CA LYS A 18 -8.60 -4.84 8.02
C LYS A 18 -8.66 -3.41 8.56
N ARG A 19 -8.20 -2.43 7.78
CA ARG A 19 -8.14 -1.03 8.18
C ARG A 19 -9.51 -0.38 7.98
N ASP A 20 -9.93 0.40 8.98
CA ASP A 20 -11.17 1.18 8.92
C ASP A 20 -11.06 2.28 7.86
N GLU A 21 -12.19 2.75 7.32
CA GLU A 21 -12.22 3.81 6.30
C GLU A 21 -11.74 5.17 6.82
N ASN A 22 -11.78 5.40 8.14
CA ASN A 22 -11.42 6.67 8.76
C ASN A 22 -9.93 6.81 9.12
N VAL A 23 -9.12 5.80 8.82
CA VAL A 23 -7.67 5.84 9.11
C VAL A 23 -6.88 6.42 7.94
N CYS A 24 -5.62 6.76 8.21
CA CYS A 24 -4.73 7.30 7.19
C CYS A 24 -4.50 6.31 6.03
N ASN A 25 -4.44 6.87 4.81
CA ASN A 25 -4.17 6.17 3.54
C ASN A 25 -2.69 5.80 3.34
N PHE A 26 -1.82 6.13 4.31
CA PHE A 26 -0.39 5.86 4.26
C PHE A 26 -0.01 4.83 5.33
N LEU A 27 0.84 3.88 4.96
CA LEU A 27 1.44 2.92 5.88
C LEU A 27 2.88 2.60 5.48
N GLU A 28 3.70 2.22 6.45
CA GLU A 28 5.02 1.64 6.17
C GLU A 28 4.87 0.27 5.47
N GLY A 29 5.84 -0.06 4.62
CA GLY A 29 5.89 -1.33 3.92
C GLY A 29 6.07 -2.51 4.89
N GLY A 30 5.45 -3.64 4.52
CA GLY A 30 5.72 -4.92 5.16
C GLY A 30 7.15 -5.41 4.90
N LEU A 31 7.55 -6.50 5.55
CA LEU A 31 8.92 -7.03 5.45
C LEU A 31 9.27 -7.39 3.99
N LEU A 32 8.32 -7.93 3.23
CA LEU A 32 8.56 -8.32 1.83
C LEU A 32 8.45 -7.13 0.87
N ILE A 33 7.97 -5.98 1.35
CA ILE A 33 7.75 -4.77 0.58
C ILE A 33 8.89 -3.76 0.83
N GLY A 34 10.00 -4.16 1.45
CA GLY A 34 11.13 -3.27 1.75
C GLY A 34 11.04 -2.57 3.11
N GLY A 35 10.14 -3.00 3.99
CA GLY A 35 10.06 -2.53 5.37
C GLY A 35 9.81 -1.02 5.45
N SER A 36 10.55 -0.36 6.34
CA SER A 36 10.44 1.09 6.59
C SER A 36 10.96 1.97 5.45
N ASP A 37 11.73 1.41 4.50
CA ASP A 37 12.30 2.18 3.39
C ASP A 37 11.24 2.47 2.30
N ASN A 38 10.19 1.65 2.28
CA ASN A 38 9.07 1.80 1.37
C ASN A 38 7.78 2.05 2.14
N LYS A 39 6.82 2.68 1.46
CA LYS A 39 5.51 3.00 1.97
C LYS A 39 4.44 2.48 1.04
N LEU A 40 3.32 2.02 1.60
CA LEU A 40 2.12 1.78 0.83
C LEU A 40 1.17 2.97 0.96
N ILE A 41 0.66 3.40 -0.17
CA ILE A 41 -0.36 4.43 -0.30
C ILE A 41 -1.56 3.74 -0.92
N TYR A 42 -2.70 3.78 -0.24
CA TYR A 42 -3.89 3.05 -0.68
C TYR A 42 -5.15 3.91 -0.67
N ARG A 43 -6.12 3.50 -1.48
CA ARG A 43 -7.48 4.04 -1.44
C ARG A 43 -8.51 2.95 -1.62
N HIS A 44 -9.58 3.03 -0.84
CA HIS A 44 -10.71 2.11 -0.90
C HIS A 44 -11.87 2.76 -1.67
N TYR A 45 -12.22 2.18 -2.81
CA TYR A 45 -13.36 2.58 -3.63
C TYR A 45 -14.40 1.48 -3.65
N ALA A 46 -15.47 1.66 -2.88
CA ALA A 46 -16.57 0.71 -2.69
C ALA A 46 -16.11 -0.67 -2.20
N THR A 47 -15.68 -1.55 -3.10
CA THR A 47 -15.20 -2.91 -2.80
C THR A 47 -13.78 -3.16 -3.31
N LEU A 48 -13.16 -2.18 -3.97
CA LEU A 48 -11.86 -2.29 -4.60
C LEU A 48 -10.82 -1.47 -3.83
N TYR A 49 -9.64 -2.04 -3.65
CA TYR A 49 -8.48 -1.36 -3.11
C TYR A 49 -7.48 -1.08 -4.21
N PHE A 50 -7.09 0.18 -4.32
CA PHE A 50 -6.00 0.63 -5.18
C PHE A 50 -4.81 0.92 -4.28
N VAL A 51 -3.66 0.28 -4.54
CA VAL A 51 -2.48 0.34 -3.66
C VAL A 51 -1.24 0.60 -4.49
N PHE A 52 -0.45 1.58 -4.07
CA PHE A 52 0.85 1.93 -4.61
C PHE A 52 1.92 1.65 -3.56
N CYS A 53 3.01 1.01 -3.95
CA CYS A 53 4.22 0.91 -3.15
C CYS A 53 5.22 1.93 -3.68
N VAL A 54 5.69 2.82 -2.83
CA VAL A 54 6.62 3.91 -3.19
C VAL A 54 7.76 3.99 -2.20
N ASP A 55 8.91 4.48 -2.65
CA ASP A 55 10.02 4.79 -1.74
C ASP A 55 9.83 6.15 -1.06
N SER A 56 10.72 6.49 -0.12
CA SER A 56 10.65 7.73 0.67
C SER A 56 10.86 9.02 -0.13
N SER A 57 11.29 8.93 -1.40
CA SER A 57 11.55 10.08 -2.27
C SER A 57 10.28 10.63 -2.90
N GLU A 58 9.22 9.82 -2.97
CA GLU A 58 7.95 10.19 -3.59
C GLU A 58 7.04 10.98 -2.65
N SER A 59 6.23 11.87 -3.23
CA SER A 59 5.25 12.65 -2.48
C SER A 59 4.00 11.83 -2.19
N GLU A 60 3.73 11.55 -0.91
CA GLU A 60 2.56 10.76 -0.48
C GLU A 60 1.24 11.34 -0.98
N LEU A 61 1.10 12.67 -0.90
CA LEU A 61 -0.08 13.38 -1.40
C LEU A 61 -0.17 13.38 -2.93
N GLY A 62 0.98 13.44 -3.61
CA GLY A 62 1.00 13.37 -5.08
C GLY A 62 0.55 12.00 -5.60
N ILE A 63 0.96 10.92 -4.93
CA ILE A 63 0.49 9.57 -5.26
C ILE A 63 -0.98 9.39 -4.89
N LEU A 64 -1.43 9.95 -3.77
CA LEU A 64 -2.85 9.90 -3.41
C LEU A 64 -3.73 10.64 -4.44
N ASP A 65 -3.23 11.74 -4.99
CA ASP A 65 -3.90 12.47 -6.08
C ASP A 65 -3.84 11.71 -7.42
N LEU A 66 -2.77 10.96 -7.68
CA LEU A 66 -2.70 10.07 -8.84
C LEU A 66 -3.74 8.94 -8.80
N ILE A 67 -4.08 8.46 -7.60
CA ILE A 67 -5.04 7.37 -7.37
C ILE A 67 -6.51 7.84 -7.55
N GLN A 68 -6.78 9.15 -7.70
CA GLN A 68 -8.14 9.73 -7.81
C GLN A 68 -9.08 8.92 -8.69
#